data_AF-A0A812JRD5-F1
#
_entry.id   AF-A0A812JRD5-F1
#
_cell.length_a   1.000
_cell.length_b   1.000
_cell.length_c   1.000
_cell.angle_alpha   90.00
_cell.angle_beta   90.00
_cell.angle_gamma   90.00
#
_symmetry.space_group_name_H-M   'P 1'
#
loop_
_entity.id
_entity.type
_entity.pdbx_description
1 polymer ?
#
loop_
_entity_poly.entity_id
_entity_poly.type
_entity_poly.pdbx_seq_one_letter_code
_entity_poly.pdbx_strand_id
1 'polypeptide(L)'
;MPRSAQDSSSSSYDSDSWSDGTLDSQPDSADLLDIRDNSEDHPNEEAVPERISQQDAVERAFEAKRSSFEEELVIQLCFLHLQHQLQQNYPSRQAAARLREFKRSHAANHSRTLQTTIAGFLSDERAQDMEHMVGAIRVMLQADIPENDENWIRTLAEGPLPRQHVFLQTAQRAIYEGLQPTTGHLSAKMVSDTAVNLAGNALYLFSLRLLWPLIPDDKRLQIQQWILRYRESSEDAGAAEPSSSSGQGADPARG
;
A
#
# COMPACT_ATOMS: atom_id res chain seq x y z
N MET A 1 30.64 40.74 -32.20
CA MET A 1 29.99 40.56 -33.52
C MET A 1 31.04 40.10 -34.52
N PRO A 2 30.71 39.34 -35.57
CA PRO A 2 29.84 38.16 -35.63
C PRO A 2 30.51 37.01 -36.45
N ARG A 3 29.96 35.79 -36.39
CA ARG A 3 29.65 35.00 -37.60
C ARG A 3 28.76 33.81 -37.24
N SER A 4 27.56 33.87 -37.80
CA SER A 4 26.51 32.87 -37.82
C SER A 4 26.76 31.79 -38.87
N ALA A 5 26.20 30.61 -38.64
CA ALA A 5 25.50 29.72 -39.58
C ALA A 5 24.70 28.74 -38.69
N GLN A 6 23.35 28.72 -38.62
CA GLN A 6 22.36 28.24 -39.62
C GLN A 6 22.78 26.89 -40.22
N ASP A 7 21.96 25.88 -40.44
CA ASP A 7 20.52 25.53 -40.35
C ASP A 7 20.58 24.01 -40.73
N SER A 8 19.72 23.05 -40.37
CA SER A 8 18.29 22.94 -40.62
C SER A 8 17.90 21.45 -40.50
N SER A 9 16.59 21.23 -40.30
CA SER A 9 15.78 20.08 -40.76
C SER A 9 15.86 18.74 -40.01
N SER A 10 14.82 17.90 -39.93
CA SER A 10 13.36 17.94 -40.15
C SER A 10 12.89 16.47 -40.21
N SER A 11 11.77 16.12 -39.55
CA SER A 11 10.86 14.96 -39.79
C SER A 11 11.47 13.53 -39.68
N SER A 12 10.76 12.44 -39.37
CA SER A 12 9.38 12.05 -39.63
C SER A 12 8.92 10.92 -38.68
N TYR A 13 7.66 11.02 -38.28
CA TYR A 13 6.63 9.99 -38.09
C TYR A 13 6.90 8.61 -38.74
N ASP A 14 6.67 7.54 -37.98
CA ASP A 14 6.28 6.22 -38.49
C ASP A 14 5.11 5.68 -37.65
N SER A 15 3.99 5.47 -38.33
CA SER A 15 2.77 4.83 -37.86
C SER A 15 2.54 3.63 -38.77
N ASP A 16 2.65 2.41 -38.25
CA ASP A 16 2.31 1.19 -38.98
C ASP A 16 0.94 0.67 -38.57
N SER A 17 -0.01 0.93 -39.47
CA SER A 17 -1.37 0.43 -39.54
C SER A 17 -1.39 -0.96 -40.17
N TRP A 18 -1.99 -1.94 -39.48
CA TRP A 18 -2.31 -3.24 -40.07
C TRP A 18 -3.82 -3.33 -40.31
N SER A 19 -4.20 -3.15 -41.58
CA SER A 19 -5.53 -3.46 -42.13
C SER A 19 -5.70 -4.98 -42.24
N ASP A 20 -6.81 -5.52 -41.75
CA ASP A 20 -7.99 -5.94 -42.54
C ASP A 20 -7.74 -7.11 -43.50
N GLY A 21 -8.45 -8.20 -43.22
CA GLY A 21 -8.52 -9.44 -43.97
C GLY A 21 -9.88 -10.07 -43.69
N THR A 22 -10.88 -9.59 -44.43
CA THR A 22 -12.27 -10.04 -44.44
C THR A 22 -12.44 -11.38 -45.18
N LEU A 23 -13.62 -12.01 -44.97
CA LEU A 23 -14.27 -13.09 -45.75
C LEU A 23 -13.80 -14.52 -45.44
N ASP A 24 -14.63 -15.55 -45.38
CA ASP A 24 -16.08 -15.78 -45.38
C ASP A 24 -16.20 -17.31 -45.32
N SER A 25 -17.34 -17.86 -44.87
CA SER A 25 -17.90 -19.19 -45.21
C SER A 25 -18.65 -19.80 -44.03
N GLN A 26 -19.88 -19.34 -43.88
CA GLN A 26 -21.01 -20.15 -43.43
C GLN A 26 -21.27 -21.29 -44.45
N PRO A 27 -21.77 -22.44 -44.00
CA PRO A 27 -22.85 -23.06 -44.76
C PRO A 27 -24.09 -23.32 -43.91
N ASP A 28 -25.21 -22.93 -44.49
CA ASP A 28 -26.59 -23.21 -44.09
C ASP A 28 -27.06 -24.60 -44.56
N SER A 29 -28.09 -25.09 -43.86
CA SER A 29 -29.12 -26.07 -44.28
C SER A 29 -28.72 -27.56 -44.23
N ALA A 30 -29.57 -28.52 -43.82
CA ALA A 30 -31.03 -28.54 -43.68
C ALA A 30 -31.48 -29.65 -42.70
N ASP A 31 -32.66 -29.43 -42.12
CA ASP A 31 -33.68 -30.37 -41.63
C ASP A 31 -33.40 -31.88 -41.56
N LEU A 32 -33.69 -32.48 -40.40
CA LEU A 32 -34.80 -33.43 -40.31
C LEU A 32 -35.23 -33.66 -38.85
N LEU A 33 -36.47 -33.32 -38.54
CA LEU A 33 -37.20 -33.78 -37.36
C LEU A 33 -37.45 -35.29 -37.48
N ASP A 34 -37.29 -36.05 -36.40
CA ASP A 34 -38.41 -36.57 -35.59
C ASP A 34 -38.01 -37.82 -34.77
N ILE A 35 -38.71 -37.99 -33.64
CA ILE A 35 -38.95 -39.23 -32.88
C ILE A 35 -38.03 -39.52 -31.67
N ARG A 36 -38.48 -38.97 -30.52
CA ARG A 36 -38.97 -39.69 -29.32
C ARG A 36 -37.95 -40.18 -28.27
N ASP A 37 -38.04 -39.53 -27.12
CA ASP A 37 -38.22 -40.10 -25.77
C ASP A 37 -37.26 -41.24 -25.36
N ASN A 38 -36.19 -40.89 -24.65
CA ASN A 38 -35.73 -41.72 -23.56
C ASN A 38 -35.10 -40.85 -22.46
N SER A 39 -35.85 -40.73 -21.37
CA SER A 39 -35.44 -40.20 -20.08
C SER A 39 -34.29 -41.02 -19.49
N GLU A 40 -33.10 -40.42 -19.38
CA GLU A 40 -32.08 -40.80 -18.41
C GLU A 40 -31.41 -39.53 -17.86
N ASP A 41 -31.76 -39.21 -16.61
CA ASP A 41 -31.17 -38.18 -15.77
C ASP A 41 -29.66 -38.41 -15.62
N HIS A 42 -28.86 -37.65 -16.38
CA HIS A 42 -27.50 -37.33 -16.01
C HIS A 42 -27.49 -35.89 -15.49
N PRO A 43 -27.21 -35.65 -14.19
CA PRO A 43 -26.89 -34.29 -13.78
C PRO A 43 -25.56 -33.94 -14.45
N ASN A 44 -25.64 -33.10 -15.49
CA ASN A 44 -24.53 -32.28 -15.92
C ASN A 44 -23.93 -31.68 -14.65
N GLU A 45 -22.67 -32.00 -14.36
CA GLU A 45 -21.81 -31.14 -13.55
C GLU A 45 -21.77 -29.79 -14.28
N GLU A 46 -22.75 -28.94 -13.98
CA GLU A 46 -22.65 -27.52 -14.21
C GLU A 46 -21.36 -27.10 -13.53
N ALA A 47 -20.36 -26.77 -14.35
CA ALA A 47 -19.18 -26.05 -13.93
C ALA A 47 -19.68 -24.77 -13.25
N VAL A 48 -19.81 -24.82 -11.92
CA VAL A 48 -20.11 -23.68 -11.06
C VAL A 48 -19.03 -22.66 -11.39
N PRO A 49 -19.36 -21.51 -11.99
CA PRO A 49 -18.40 -20.44 -12.08
C PRO A 49 -18.18 -20.01 -10.63
N GLU A 50 -17.05 -20.40 -10.05
CA GLU A 50 -16.58 -19.95 -8.74
C GLU A 50 -16.64 -18.43 -8.73
N ARG A 51 -17.72 -17.88 -8.17
CA ARG A 51 -17.74 -16.51 -7.69
C ARG A 51 -16.79 -16.50 -6.51
N ILE A 52 -15.50 -16.34 -6.80
CA ILE A 52 -14.50 -15.91 -5.82
C ILE A 52 -15.20 -14.89 -4.93
N SER A 53 -15.35 -15.22 -3.65
CA SER A 53 -16.02 -14.32 -2.72
C SER A 53 -15.29 -12.98 -2.81
N GLN A 54 -16.01 -11.86 -2.84
CA GLN A 54 -15.37 -10.54 -2.90
C GLN A 54 -14.34 -10.38 -1.77
N GLN A 55 -14.57 -11.06 -0.64
CA GLN A 55 -13.65 -11.15 0.47
C GLN A 55 -12.32 -11.82 0.11
N ASP A 56 -12.33 -12.93 -0.63
CA ASP A 56 -11.13 -13.65 -1.04
C ASP A 56 -10.29 -12.81 -2.03
N ALA A 57 -10.97 -12.03 -2.87
CA ALA A 57 -10.29 -11.10 -3.77
C ALA A 57 -9.58 -9.95 -3.01
N VAL A 58 -10.24 -9.40 -1.97
CA VAL A 58 -9.65 -8.38 -1.10
C VAL A 58 -8.47 -8.94 -0.32
N GLU A 59 -8.57 -10.18 0.16
CA GLU A 59 -7.50 -10.84 0.90
C GLU A 59 -6.27 -11.08 0.01
N ARG A 60 -6.46 -11.64 -1.19
CA ARG A 60 -5.36 -11.80 -2.16
C ARG A 60 -4.71 -10.48 -2.54
N ALA A 61 -5.50 -9.42 -2.71
CA ALA A 61 -4.97 -8.09 -3.00
C ALA A 61 -4.15 -7.55 -1.81
N PHE A 62 -4.60 -7.81 -0.59
CA PHE A 62 -3.86 -7.44 0.63
C PHE A 62 -2.54 -8.20 0.73
N GLU A 63 -2.52 -9.52 0.54
CA GLU A 63 -1.30 -10.34 0.61
C GLU A 63 -0.25 -9.91 -0.44
N ALA A 64 -0.70 -9.63 -1.68
CA ALA A 64 0.18 -9.08 -2.71
C ALA A 64 0.75 -7.73 -2.29
N LYS A 65 -0.08 -6.86 -1.68
CA LYS A 65 0.36 -5.56 -1.18
C LYS A 65 1.31 -5.67 0.01
N ARG A 66 1.06 -6.61 0.92
CA ARG A 66 1.93 -6.93 2.06
C ARG A 66 3.31 -7.37 1.57
N SER A 67 3.36 -8.27 0.60
CA SER A 67 4.61 -8.75 0.00
C SER A 67 5.41 -7.60 -0.65
N SER A 68 4.74 -6.73 -1.43
CA SER A 68 5.37 -5.52 -2.00
C SER A 68 5.83 -4.55 -0.92
N PHE A 69 5.04 -4.34 0.12
CA PHE A 69 5.39 -3.46 1.25
C PHE A 69 6.62 -3.96 2.00
N GLU A 70 6.68 -5.23 2.35
CA GLU A 70 7.84 -5.85 3.03
C GLU A 70 9.12 -5.69 2.20
N GLU A 71 9.03 -6.00 0.91
CA GLU A 71 10.15 -5.91 -0.02
C GLU A 71 10.66 -4.46 -0.16
N GLU A 72 9.75 -3.52 -0.42
CA GLU A 72 10.08 -2.10 -0.59
C GLU A 72 10.62 -1.47 0.70
N LEU A 73 10.05 -1.82 1.85
CA LEU A 73 10.50 -1.31 3.15
C LEU A 73 11.96 -1.71 3.40
N VAL A 74 12.30 -2.99 3.20
CA VAL A 74 13.68 -3.44 3.38
C VAL A 74 14.62 -2.78 2.38
N ILE A 75 14.23 -2.70 1.11
CA ILE A 75 15.04 -2.03 0.08
C ILE A 75 15.34 -0.57 0.47
N GLN A 76 14.33 0.18 0.92
CA GLN A 76 14.51 1.57 1.33
C GLN A 76 15.38 1.69 2.57
N LEU A 77 15.21 0.83 3.57
CA LEU A 77 16.07 0.82 4.76
C LEU A 77 17.54 0.57 4.39
N CYS A 78 17.83 -0.43 3.55
CA CYS A 78 19.19 -0.69 3.10
C CYS A 78 19.79 0.53 2.36
N PHE A 79 19.01 1.19 1.50
CA PHE A 79 19.46 2.41 0.83
C PHE A 79 19.70 3.59 1.78
N LEU A 80 18.93 3.71 2.86
CA LEU A 80 19.15 4.75 3.87
C LEU A 80 20.46 4.52 4.64
N HIS A 81 20.80 3.27 4.97
CA HIS A 81 22.11 2.95 5.56
C HIS A 81 23.25 3.29 4.61
N LEU A 82 23.14 2.91 3.34
CA LEU A 82 24.12 3.26 2.32
C LEU A 82 24.23 4.78 2.17
N GLN A 83 23.11 5.49 2.16
CA GLN A 83 23.08 6.94 2.06
C GLN A 83 23.84 7.58 3.24
N HIS A 84 23.59 7.15 4.47
CA HIS A 84 24.29 7.67 5.65
C HIS A 84 25.79 7.42 5.56
N GLN A 85 26.22 6.22 5.14
CA GLN A 85 27.65 5.91 4.94
C GLN A 85 28.27 6.80 3.85
N LEU A 86 27.59 6.98 2.72
CA LEU A 86 28.07 7.82 1.62
C LEU A 86 28.16 9.29 2.03
N GLN A 87 27.21 9.80 2.83
CA GLN A 87 27.22 11.17 3.32
C GLN A 87 28.35 11.45 4.31
N GLN A 88 28.87 10.42 4.99
CA GLN A 88 30.05 10.56 5.85
C GLN A 88 31.35 10.55 5.05
N ASN A 89 31.40 9.79 3.96
CA ASN A 89 32.61 9.60 3.18
C ASN A 89 32.78 10.62 2.05
N TYR A 90 31.70 11.27 1.61
CA TYR A 90 31.71 12.17 0.44
C TYR A 90 30.90 13.45 0.68
N PRO A 91 31.21 14.54 -0.03
CA PRO A 91 30.36 15.72 -0.06
C PRO A 91 28.94 15.39 -0.55
N SER A 92 27.92 16.08 0.00
CA SER A 92 26.50 15.80 -0.23
C SER A 92 26.11 15.56 -1.70
N ARG A 93 26.60 16.39 -2.64
CA ARG A 93 26.33 16.22 -4.07
C ARG A 93 26.91 14.92 -4.66
N GLN A 94 28.12 14.55 -4.26
CA GLN A 94 28.77 13.32 -4.71
C GLN A 94 28.12 12.08 -4.07
N ALA A 95 27.79 12.15 -2.77
CA ALA A 95 27.06 11.09 -2.08
C ALA A 95 25.71 10.81 -2.76
N ALA A 96 24.96 11.86 -3.10
CA ALA A 96 23.70 11.74 -3.82
C ALA A 96 23.87 11.15 -5.23
N ALA A 97 24.91 11.55 -5.97
CA ALA A 97 25.19 11.01 -7.30
C ALA A 97 25.54 9.50 -7.24
N ARG A 98 26.40 9.11 -6.29
CA ARG A 98 26.76 7.69 -6.07
C ARG A 98 25.57 6.85 -5.65
N LEU A 99 24.72 7.37 -4.76
CA LEU A 99 23.50 6.67 -4.35
C LEU A 99 22.53 6.48 -5.53
N ARG A 100 22.35 7.50 -6.38
CA ARG A 100 21.50 7.39 -7.57
C ARG A 100 22.04 6.37 -8.56
N GLU A 101 23.34 6.36 -8.80
CA GLU A 101 23.98 5.38 -9.67
C GLU A 101 23.79 3.96 -9.11
N PHE A 102 24.06 3.78 -7.82
CA PHE A 102 23.88 2.50 -7.15
C PHE A 102 22.43 2.00 -7.26
N LYS A 103 21.45 2.85 -6.97
CA LYS A 103 20.01 2.53 -7.14
C LYS A 103 19.68 2.12 -8.58
N ARG A 104 20.26 2.79 -9.58
CA ARG A 104 20.04 2.45 -11.00
C ARG A 104 20.63 1.09 -11.34
N SER A 105 21.86 0.80 -10.91
CA SER A 105 22.54 -0.47 -11.21
C SER A 105 21.91 -1.67 -10.51
N HIS A 106 21.14 -1.45 -9.43
CA HIS A 106 20.52 -2.51 -8.62
C HIS A 106 18.99 -2.45 -8.62
N ALA A 107 18.39 -1.79 -9.61
CA ALA A 107 16.93 -1.58 -9.66
C ALA A 107 16.11 -2.88 -9.74
N ALA A 108 16.69 -3.95 -10.32
CA ALA A 108 16.03 -5.26 -10.44
C ALA A 108 16.37 -6.22 -9.28
N ASN A 109 17.17 -5.79 -8.31
CA ASN A 109 17.60 -6.68 -7.23
C ASN A 109 16.53 -6.77 -6.15
N HIS A 110 16.29 -8.00 -5.70
CA HIS A 110 15.47 -8.27 -4.52
C HIS A 110 16.17 -7.81 -3.23
N SER A 111 15.38 -7.54 -2.21
CA SER A 111 15.77 -6.99 -0.91
C SER A 111 16.88 -7.79 -0.24
N ARG A 112 16.85 -9.13 -0.29
CA ARG A 112 17.90 -9.99 0.29
C ARG A 112 19.24 -9.81 -0.43
N THR A 113 19.26 -9.88 -1.76
CA THR A 113 20.48 -9.70 -2.56
C THR A 113 21.04 -8.30 -2.36
N LEU A 114 20.15 -7.30 -2.32
CA LEU A 114 20.52 -5.90 -2.08
C LEU A 114 21.12 -5.70 -0.69
N GLN A 115 20.55 -6.32 0.35
CA GLN A 115 21.07 -6.28 1.71
C GLN A 115 22.50 -6.82 1.77
N THR A 116 22.76 -8.01 1.21
CA THR A 116 24.12 -8.60 1.19
C THR A 116 25.10 -7.74 0.39
N THR A 117 24.66 -7.19 -0.74
CA THR A 117 25.51 -6.33 -1.58
C THR A 117 25.86 -5.05 -0.84
N ILE A 118 24.87 -4.36 -0.25
CA ILE A 118 25.07 -3.12 0.49
C ILE A 118 25.93 -3.35 1.74
N ALA A 119 25.76 -4.45 2.47
CA ALA A 119 26.59 -4.79 3.62
C ALA A 119 28.09 -4.75 3.29
N GLY A 120 28.48 -5.23 2.10
CA GLY A 120 29.87 -5.16 1.63
C GLY A 120 30.41 -3.75 1.34
N PHE A 121 29.56 -2.73 1.25
CA PHE A 121 29.95 -1.32 1.09
C PHE A 121 29.86 -0.51 2.40
N LEU A 122 29.31 -1.09 3.46
CA LEU A 122 29.19 -0.46 4.77
C LEU A 122 30.43 -0.78 5.63
N SER A 123 30.65 0.02 6.68
CA SER A 123 31.56 -0.39 7.75
C SER A 123 30.96 -1.54 8.54
N ASP A 124 31.78 -2.40 9.13
CA ASP A 124 31.33 -3.60 9.87
C ASP A 124 30.24 -3.28 10.90
N GLU A 125 30.41 -2.21 11.69
CA GLU A 125 29.43 -1.73 12.67
C GLU A 125 28.08 -1.38 12.02
N ARG A 126 28.09 -0.62 10.91
CA ARG A 126 26.85 -0.25 10.20
C ARG A 126 26.21 -1.43 9.49
N ALA A 127 27.01 -2.34 8.97
CA ALA A 127 26.51 -3.57 8.35
C ALA A 127 25.77 -4.40 9.38
N GLN A 128 26.35 -4.58 10.56
CA GLN A 128 25.73 -5.31 11.67
C GLN A 128 24.44 -4.61 12.16
N ASP A 129 24.45 -3.28 12.31
CA ASP A 129 23.26 -2.51 12.67
C ASP A 129 22.12 -2.67 11.66
N MET A 130 22.45 -2.56 10.36
CA MET A 130 21.51 -2.75 9.27
C MET A 130 20.94 -4.17 9.27
N GLU A 131 21.79 -5.19 9.41
CA GLU A 131 21.38 -6.59 9.43
C GLU A 131 20.48 -6.91 10.62
N HIS A 132 20.84 -6.42 11.82
CA HIS A 132 20.03 -6.60 13.03
C HIS A 132 18.66 -5.93 12.87
N MET A 133 18.62 -4.69 12.39
CA MET A 133 17.36 -3.97 12.16
C MET A 133 16.50 -4.64 11.10
N VAL A 134 17.05 -4.90 9.91
CA VAL A 134 16.31 -5.55 8.81
C VAL A 134 15.83 -6.93 9.24
N GLY A 135 16.64 -7.69 9.97
CA GLY A 135 16.26 -8.98 10.56
C GLY A 135 15.06 -8.84 11.49
N ALA A 136 15.11 -7.91 12.45
CA ALA A 136 14.02 -7.65 13.37
C ALA A 136 12.72 -7.24 12.65
N ILE A 137 12.82 -6.33 11.67
CA ILE A 137 11.66 -5.87 10.89
C ILE A 137 11.04 -7.02 10.08
N ARG A 138 11.84 -7.89 9.48
CA ARG A 138 11.31 -9.07 8.78
C ARG A 138 10.56 -10.00 9.74
N VAL A 139 11.12 -10.26 10.91
CA VAL A 139 10.45 -11.10 11.93
C VAL A 139 9.13 -10.48 12.37
N MET A 140 9.11 -9.17 12.63
CA MET A 140 7.89 -8.46 13.02
C MET A 140 6.83 -8.51 11.91
N LEU A 141 7.22 -8.32 10.65
CA LEU A 141 6.29 -8.34 9.51
C LEU A 141 5.83 -9.75 9.15
N GLN A 142 6.61 -10.78 9.45
CA GLN A 142 6.22 -12.18 9.26
C GLN A 142 5.30 -12.69 10.37
N ALA A 143 5.27 -12.04 11.52
CA ALA A 143 4.33 -12.39 12.58
C ALA A 143 2.89 -12.16 12.12
N ASP A 144 2.03 -13.14 12.36
CA ASP A 144 0.61 -13.01 12.06
C ASP A 144 -0.03 -11.99 13.00
N ILE A 145 -0.99 -11.23 12.46
CA ILE A 145 -1.81 -10.33 13.25
C ILE A 145 -2.71 -11.22 14.13
N PRO A 146 -2.79 -10.98 15.45
CA PRO A 146 -3.70 -11.73 16.30
C PRO A 146 -5.14 -11.68 15.77
N GLU A 147 -5.85 -12.79 15.77
CA GLU A 147 -7.20 -12.90 15.19
C GLU A 147 -8.17 -11.84 15.75
N ASN A 148 -8.06 -11.52 17.04
CA ASN A 148 -8.85 -10.46 17.67
C ASN A 148 -8.61 -9.08 17.03
N ASP A 149 -7.36 -8.74 16.75
CA ASP A 149 -7.00 -7.48 16.11
C ASP A 149 -7.46 -7.45 14.65
N GLU A 150 -7.33 -8.58 13.95
CA GLU A 150 -7.79 -8.68 12.56
C GLU A 150 -9.30 -8.51 12.45
N ASN A 151 -10.07 -9.20 13.30
CA ASN A 151 -11.51 -9.05 13.36
C ASN A 151 -11.89 -7.61 13.71
N TRP A 152 -11.22 -6.99 14.69
CA TRP A 152 -11.43 -5.59 15.02
C TRP A 152 -11.16 -4.67 13.82
N ILE A 153 -10.05 -4.85 13.09
CA ILE A 153 -9.74 -4.08 11.86
C ILE A 153 -10.85 -4.25 10.81
N ARG A 154 -11.43 -5.44 10.66
CA ARG A 154 -12.55 -5.66 9.71
C ARG A 154 -13.79 -4.85 10.09
N THR A 155 -14.14 -4.81 11.39
CA THR A 155 -15.27 -3.98 11.89
C THR A 155 -15.04 -2.47 11.72
N LEU A 156 -13.80 -2.05 11.45
CA LEU A 156 -13.53 -0.64 11.19
C LEU A 156 -14.12 -0.14 9.86
N ALA A 157 -14.47 -1.02 8.93
CA ALA A 157 -15.11 -0.60 7.67
C ALA A 157 -16.51 0.01 7.87
N GLU A 158 -17.17 -0.27 8.99
CA GLU A 158 -18.60 0.00 9.20
C GLU A 158 -18.91 1.38 9.81
N GLY A 159 -17.89 2.17 10.15
CA GLY A 159 -18.07 3.41 10.91
C GLY A 159 -17.07 4.51 10.56
N PRO A 160 -17.24 5.71 11.12
CA PRO A 160 -16.35 6.83 10.85
C PRO A 160 -14.91 6.49 11.29
N LEU A 161 -13.95 6.99 10.50
CA LEU A 161 -12.53 6.79 10.76
C LEU A 161 -11.83 8.15 10.85
N PRO A 162 -10.81 8.28 11.71
CA PRO A 162 -9.93 9.44 11.69
C PRO A 162 -9.32 9.64 10.31
N ARG A 163 -8.97 10.88 9.97
CA ARG A 163 -8.25 11.16 8.72
C ARG A 163 -6.96 10.34 8.65
N GLN A 164 -6.68 9.75 7.49
CA GLN A 164 -5.54 8.84 7.31
C GLN A 164 -4.21 9.43 7.76
N HIS A 165 -3.91 10.69 7.43
CA HIS A 165 -2.66 11.33 7.85
C HIS A 165 -2.50 11.43 9.37
N VAL A 166 -3.60 11.58 10.13
CA VAL A 166 -3.58 11.61 11.60
C VAL A 166 -3.27 10.22 12.15
N PHE A 167 -3.90 9.19 11.56
CA PHE A 167 -3.57 7.80 11.90
C PHE A 167 -2.09 7.50 11.60
N LEU A 168 -1.60 7.86 10.41
CA LEU A 168 -0.21 7.65 9.99
C LEU A 168 0.79 8.31 10.94
N GLN A 169 0.53 9.55 11.38
CA GLN A 169 1.37 10.23 12.39
C GLN A 169 1.36 9.50 13.75
N THR A 170 0.19 9.00 14.15
CA THR A 170 0.03 8.24 15.40
C THR A 170 0.79 6.91 15.33
N ALA A 171 0.68 6.19 14.21
CA ALA A 171 1.41 4.97 13.94
C ALA A 171 2.92 5.21 13.87
N GLN A 172 3.38 6.27 13.20
CA GLN A 172 4.79 6.66 13.13
C GLN A 172 5.39 6.79 14.52
N ARG A 173 4.70 7.52 15.40
CA ARG A 173 5.12 7.71 16.80
C ARG A 173 5.15 6.39 17.56
N ALA A 174 4.12 5.57 17.43
CA ALA A 174 4.04 4.28 18.11
C ALA A 174 5.16 3.31 17.68
N ILE A 175 5.44 3.23 16.38
CA ILE A 175 6.53 2.42 15.82
C ILE A 175 7.89 2.93 16.33
N TYR A 176 8.11 4.26 16.29
CA TYR A 176 9.34 4.87 16.78
C TYR A 176 9.57 4.56 18.27
N GLU A 177 8.59 4.84 19.13
CA GLU A 177 8.70 4.61 20.57
C GLU A 177 8.89 3.11 20.90
N GLY A 178 8.29 2.23 20.11
CA GLY A 178 8.42 0.78 20.24
C GLY A 178 9.78 0.22 19.85
N LEU A 179 10.37 0.74 18.77
CA LEU A 179 11.63 0.23 18.22
C LEU A 179 12.86 0.89 18.84
N GLN A 180 12.73 2.10 19.37
CA GLN A 180 13.85 2.86 19.94
C GLN A 180 14.64 2.07 21.00
N PRO A 181 14.01 1.34 21.94
CA PRO A 181 14.75 0.59 22.97
C PRO A 181 15.62 -0.54 22.41
N THR A 182 15.20 -1.15 21.30
CA THR A 182 15.85 -2.36 20.74
C THR A 182 16.84 -2.03 19.63
N THR A 183 16.53 -1.04 18.79
CA THR A 183 17.30 -0.74 17.56
C THR A 183 18.05 0.58 17.62
N GLY A 184 17.81 1.40 18.67
CA GLY A 184 18.36 2.73 18.81
C GLY A 184 17.59 3.81 18.03
N HIS A 185 17.88 5.08 18.34
CA HIS A 185 17.14 6.23 17.82
C HIS A 185 17.14 6.36 16.30
N LEU A 186 18.30 6.20 15.67
CA LEU A 186 18.46 6.40 14.22
C LEU A 186 17.66 5.37 13.43
N SER A 187 17.83 4.10 13.80
CA SER A 187 17.16 2.94 13.23
C SER A 187 15.64 3.03 13.39
N ALA A 188 15.17 3.27 14.62
CA ALA A 188 13.74 3.39 14.91
C ALA A 188 13.10 4.50 14.08
N LYS A 189 13.77 5.65 13.94
CA LYS A 189 13.29 6.76 13.11
C LYS A 189 13.25 6.39 11.62
N MET A 190 14.31 5.75 11.12
CA MET A 190 14.36 5.30 9.73
C MET A 190 13.21 4.34 9.41
N VAL A 191 12.94 3.39 10.30
CA VAL A 191 11.82 2.45 10.14
C VAL A 191 10.48 3.17 10.20
N SER A 192 10.23 3.98 11.24
CA SER A 192 8.95 4.66 11.42
C SER A 192 8.60 5.54 10.23
N ASP A 193 9.57 6.34 9.76
CA ASP A 193 9.37 7.28 8.65
C ASP A 193 9.14 6.51 7.34
N THR A 194 9.96 5.49 7.07
CA THR A 194 9.88 4.72 5.82
C THR A 194 8.60 3.89 5.74
N ALA A 195 8.26 3.18 6.81
CA ALA A 195 7.07 2.33 6.86
C ALA A 195 5.80 3.16 6.66
N VAL A 196 5.68 4.30 7.34
CA VAL A 196 4.50 5.16 7.26
C VAL A 196 4.37 5.83 5.90
N ASN A 197 5.48 6.27 5.29
CA ASN A 197 5.48 6.81 3.93
C ASN A 197 5.04 5.77 2.89
N LEU A 198 5.50 4.51 3.02
CA LEU A 198 5.10 3.42 2.13
C LEU A 198 3.62 3.05 2.31
N ALA A 199 3.18 2.91 3.57
CA ALA A 199 1.80 2.57 3.90
C ALA A 199 0.82 3.70 3.51
N GLY A 200 1.26 4.96 3.51
CA GLY A 200 0.43 6.12 3.15
C GLY A 200 -0.07 6.11 1.69
N ASN A 201 0.54 5.32 0.82
CA ASN A 201 0.08 5.12 -0.56
C ASN A 201 -1.05 4.09 -0.70
N ALA A 202 -1.44 3.44 0.40
CA ALA A 202 -2.54 2.47 0.43
C ALA A 202 -3.84 3.09 0.95
N LEU A 203 -4.96 2.38 0.80
CA LEU A 203 -6.22 2.74 1.45
C LEU A 203 -6.08 2.63 2.98
N TYR A 204 -6.86 3.40 3.73
CA TYR A 204 -6.75 3.50 5.20
C TYR A 204 -6.61 2.13 5.89
N LEU A 205 -7.52 1.20 5.63
CA LEU A 205 -7.54 -0.12 6.28
C LEU A 205 -6.33 -0.97 5.87
N PHE A 206 -5.84 -0.81 4.63
CA PHE A 206 -4.62 -1.47 4.18
C PHE A 206 -3.41 -0.85 4.88
N SER A 207 -3.31 0.48 4.96
CA SER A 207 -2.25 1.15 5.72
C SER A 207 -2.22 0.69 7.18
N LEU A 208 -3.40 0.60 7.81
CA LEU A 208 -3.55 0.11 9.18
C LEU A 208 -3.02 -1.32 9.32
N ARG A 209 -3.50 -2.23 8.47
CA ARG A 209 -3.13 -3.65 8.52
C ARG A 209 -1.66 -3.90 8.17
N LEU A 210 -1.07 -3.12 7.25
CA LEU A 210 0.35 -3.18 6.90
C LEU A 210 1.27 -2.73 8.04
N LEU A 211 0.88 -1.67 8.77
CA LEU A 211 1.67 -1.12 9.87
C LEU A 211 1.48 -1.86 11.19
N TRP A 212 0.35 -2.55 11.36
CA TRP A 212 -0.03 -3.21 12.61
C TRP A 212 1.07 -4.11 13.20
N PRO A 213 1.76 -4.96 12.42
CA PRO A 213 2.81 -5.83 12.95
C PRO A 213 4.01 -5.07 13.52
N LEU A 214 4.25 -3.83 13.05
CA LEU A 214 5.35 -2.98 13.51
C LEU A 214 5.02 -2.21 14.80
N ILE A 215 3.75 -2.13 15.17
CA ILE A 215 3.28 -1.42 16.36
C ILE A 215 3.34 -2.38 17.56
N PRO A 216 3.98 -2.00 18.68
CA PRO A 216 3.96 -2.81 19.90
C PRO A 216 2.56 -3.00 20.48
N ASP A 217 2.34 -4.09 21.21
CA ASP A 217 1.02 -4.45 21.76
C ASP A 217 0.42 -3.37 22.68
N ASP A 218 1.23 -2.75 23.54
CA ASP A 218 0.77 -1.69 24.44
C ASP A 218 0.29 -0.45 23.66
N LYS A 219 0.88 -0.20 22.48
CA LYS A 219 0.52 0.90 21.59
C LYS A 219 -0.67 0.56 20.69
N ARG A 220 -0.83 -0.71 20.29
CA ARG A 220 -2.01 -1.19 19.55
C ARG A 220 -3.29 -0.89 20.34
N LEU A 221 -3.32 -1.24 21.61
CA LEU A 221 -4.46 -0.97 22.49
C LEU A 221 -4.77 0.53 22.59
N GLN A 222 -3.74 1.38 22.73
CA GLN A 222 -3.92 2.83 22.77
C GLN A 222 -4.54 3.38 21.48
N ILE A 223 -4.10 2.88 20.32
CA ILE A 223 -4.65 3.26 19.01
C ILE A 223 -6.09 2.79 18.87
N GLN A 224 -6.41 1.56 19.31
CA GLN A 224 -7.78 1.03 19.31
C GLN A 224 -8.71 1.93 20.14
N GLN A 225 -8.34 2.22 21.38
CA GLN A 225 -9.11 3.10 22.27
C GLN A 225 -9.28 4.50 21.70
N TRP A 226 -8.24 5.04 21.06
CA TRP A 226 -8.30 6.34 20.42
C TRP A 226 -9.30 6.37 19.25
N ILE A 227 -9.30 5.35 18.38
CA ILE A 227 -10.26 5.23 17.28
C ILE A 227 -11.69 5.05 17.78
N LEU A 228 -11.90 4.25 18.84
CA LEU A 228 -13.23 4.08 19.44
C LEU A 228 -13.79 5.40 19.97
N ARG A 229 -12.99 6.17 20.72
CA ARG A 229 -13.40 7.51 21.20
C ARG A 229 -13.72 8.47 20.05
N TYR A 230 -12.96 8.38 18.94
CA TYR A 230 -13.24 9.19 17.76
C TYR A 230 -14.62 8.86 17.17
N ARG A 231 -15.00 7.57 17.12
CA ARG A 231 -16.30 7.13 16.64
C ARG A 231 -17.45 7.65 17.50
N GLU A 232 -17.35 7.44 18.81
CA GLU A 232 -18.33 7.95 19.78
C GLU A 232 -18.55 9.46 19.60
N SER A 233 -17.47 10.24 19.52
CA SER A 233 -17.57 11.69 19.32
C SER A 233 -18.15 12.13 17.96
N SER A 234 -18.01 11.28 16.93
CA SER A 234 -18.53 11.57 15.59
C SER A 234 -20.03 11.25 15.49
N GLU A 235 -20.47 10.21 16.20
CA GLU A 235 -21.88 9.82 16.31
C GLU A 235 -22.67 10.86 17.10
N ASP A 236 -22.12 11.33 18.22
CA ASP A 236 -22.73 12.39 19.04
C ASP A 236 -22.88 13.72 18.27
N ALA A 237 -21.87 14.08 17.47
CA ALA A 237 -21.93 15.27 16.61
C ALA A 237 -22.98 15.13 15.49
N GLY A 238 -23.21 13.92 14.98
CA GLY A 238 -24.27 13.65 14.00
C GLY A 238 -25.68 13.63 14.58
N ALA A 239 -25.83 13.29 15.87
CA ALA A 239 -27.11 13.29 16.58
C ALA A 239 -27.51 14.69 17.13
N ALA A 240 -26.55 15.60 17.27
CA ALA A 240 -26.74 16.92 17.88
C ALA A 240 -27.25 18.03 16.92
N GLU A 241 -27.84 17.69 15.77
CA GLU A 241 -28.67 18.64 15.00
C GLU A 241 -30.18 18.45 15.27
N PRO A 242 -30.73 19.01 16.37
CA PRO A 242 -32.16 19.24 16.45
C PRO A 242 -32.53 20.51 15.68
N SER A 243 -33.44 20.32 14.74
CA SER A 243 -34.19 21.33 13.99
C SER A 243 -34.30 22.69 14.69
N SER A 244 -33.63 23.70 14.16
CA SER A 244 -33.88 25.11 14.49
C SER A 244 -34.23 25.89 13.24
N SER A 245 -35.48 25.72 12.77
CA SER A 245 -36.28 26.79 12.15
C SER A 245 -37.70 26.29 11.90
N SER A 246 -38.53 26.38 12.93
CA SER A 246 -40.00 26.37 12.79
C SER A 246 -40.57 27.26 13.87
N GLY A 247 -40.40 28.57 13.66
CA GLY A 247 -41.03 29.63 14.43
C GLY A 247 -42.08 30.36 13.60
N GLN A 248 -43.12 29.65 13.18
CA GLN A 248 -44.40 30.27 12.82
C GLN A 248 -45.13 30.62 14.13
N GLY A 249 -45.20 31.91 14.43
CA GLY A 249 -46.07 32.49 15.46
C GLY A 249 -46.44 33.89 15.01
N ALA A 250 -47.56 34.02 14.31
CA ALA A 250 -48.82 34.48 14.89
C ALA A 250 -48.92 36.01 14.88
N ASP A 251 -49.60 36.49 13.84
CA ASP A 251 -50.27 37.78 13.76
C ASP A 251 -51.30 37.90 14.91
N PRO A 252 -51.36 39.05 15.61
CA PRO A 252 -52.66 39.71 15.71
C PRO A 252 -52.59 41.25 15.66
N ALA A 253 -53.37 41.82 14.75
CA ALA A 253 -54.04 43.13 14.76
C ALA A 253 -53.85 44.07 15.99
N ARG A 254 -53.39 45.30 15.74
CA ARG A 254 -54.09 46.59 16.04
C ARG A 254 -53.16 47.80 15.88
N GLY A 255 -53.66 48.82 15.16
CA GLY A 255 -53.08 50.15 15.02
C GLY A 255 -53.79 50.88 13.89
#